data_AF-A0A8T4UR43-F1
#
_entry.id   AF-A0A8T4UR43-F1
#
_cell.length_a   1.000
_cell.length_b   1.000
_cell.length_c   1.000
_cell.angle_alpha   90.00
_cell.angle_beta   90.00
_cell.angle_gamma   90.00
#
_symmetry.space_group_name_H-M   'P 1'
#
loop_
_entity.id
_entity.type
_entity.pdbx_description
1 polymer ?
#
loop_
_entity_poly.entity_id
_entity_poly.type
_entity_poly.pdbx_seq_one_letter_code
_entity_poly.pdbx_strand_id
1 'polypeptide(L)'
;MKILFFLLFCMFLPLVSALDCSKTIHPDYCNDIQNSDLSEEEKAYLLSDIFSDKKTTPDHAIIKTWNEKISTTTKPDGVTTQNRGYIKNAWMKVLAVMPSVLNNGTLYIDTAGKVRTGFKHEVQIPSSTASGDCRTYRILLEDKGTLSLLVNNFKVGEGSSVSFTANYPHNTLVNIKAVYEVIVKTKIRHYTKQRQCYRDYCYYSCRYSYTEYKTDSLSLTEIVPTKVYNPILTASFLVKDRYKDTIIGDFIFSKEAVNVQLLFDESSYRYHHYLFSEQYGIVPLNVFTEKAVEKETTEENNLAYTNGEIVAPATDSCKIKIAGFFKEKELPCNLHFEEVEISAKTDKLIYGEEELITLEIQPAGEEYSVVYDGERYTTNGKVQFLARKEDNRIIIHHGTRVIHQYIHVKNDQPLNAAFSLAIFGTINYGIFGLIRKYWGFVA
;
A
#
# COMPACT_ATOMS: atom_id res chain seq x y z
N MET A 1 -58.78 13.86 -16.09
CA MET A 1 -58.33 12.57 -15.54
C MET A 1 -56.90 12.18 -15.93
N LYS A 2 -56.42 12.44 -17.16
CA LYS A 2 -55.03 12.09 -17.56
C LYS A 2 -53.92 12.88 -16.84
N ILE A 3 -54.16 14.15 -16.49
CA ILE A 3 -53.19 14.98 -15.74
C ILE A 3 -53.05 14.51 -14.28
N LEU A 4 -54.12 13.99 -13.68
CA LEU A 4 -54.09 13.45 -12.31
C LEU A 4 -53.30 12.14 -12.22
N PHE A 5 -53.35 11.32 -13.28
CA PHE A 5 -52.57 10.08 -13.36
C PHE A 5 -51.06 10.35 -13.56
N PHE A 6 -50.70 11.42 -14.30
CA PHE A 6 -49.30 11.82 -14.48
C PHE A 6 -48.70 12.39 -13.19
N LEU A 7 -49.45 13.20 -12.44
CA LEU A 7 -49.05 13.73 -11.12
C LEU A 7 -48.93 12.64 -10.05
N LEU A 8 -49.80 11.62 -10.10
CA LEU A 8 -49.69 10.46 -9.20
C LEU A 8 -48.45 9.60 -9.55
N PHE A 9 -48.13 9.45 -10.85
CA PHE A 9 -46.97 8.66 -11.30
C PHE A 9 -45.63 9.35 -10.95
N CYS A 10 -45.56 10.68 -11.01
CA CYS A 10 -44.37 11.43 -10.55
C CYS A 10 -44.13 11.33 -9.03
N MET A 11 -45.14 11.03 -8.21
CA MET A 11 -44.97 10.81 -6.76
C MET A 11 -44.49 9.40 -6.40
N PHE A 12 -44.47 8.47 -7.36
CA PHE A 12 -43.94 7.11 -7.18
C PHE A 12 -42.54 6.92 -7.79
N LEU A 13 -41.93 7.96 -8.36
CA LEU A 13 -40.52 7.90 -8.70
C LEU A 13 -39.74 7.77 -7.38
N PRO A 14 -38.92 6.72 -7.19
CA PRO A 14 -38.03 6.67 -6.05
C PRO A 14 -37.21 7.96 -6.09
N LEU A 15 -37.22 8.71 -4.99
CA LEU A 15 -36.24 9.77 -4.75
C LEU A 15 -34.88 9.06 -4.65
N VAL A 16 -34.29 8.74 -5.80
CA VAL A 16 -32.89 8.36 -5.90
C VAL A 16 -32.16 9.60 -5.43
N SER A 17 -31.57 9.53 -4.24
CA SER A 17 -30.76 10.60 -3.70
C SER A 17 -29.58 10.79 -4.64
N ALA A 18 -29.73 11.72 -5.59
CA ALA A 18 -28.64 12.17 -6.44
C ALA A 18 -27.49 12.59 -5.54
N LEU A 19 -26.33 12.00 -5.77
CA LEU A 19 -25.15 12.30 -5.00
C LEU A 19 -24.73 13.75 -5.32
N ASP A 20 -24.38 14.52 -4.30
CA ASP A 20 -24.07 15.95 -4.47
C ASP A 20 -22.71 16.11 -5.18
N CYS A 21 -22.75 16.16 -6.52
CA CYS A 21 -21.57 16.20 -7.39
C CYS A 21 -20.68 17.43 -7.16
N SER A 22 -21.23 18.51 -6.58
CA SER A 22 -20.47 19.73 -6.25
C SER A 22 -19.33 19.49 -5.24
N LYS A 23 -19.32 18.32 -4.58
CA LYS A 23 -18.35 17.93 -3.55
C LYS A 23 -17.29 16.94 -4.04
N THR A 24 -17.27 16.63 -5.33
CA THR A 24 -16.30 15.70 -5.94
C THR A 24 -15.13 16.46 -6.56
N ILE A 25 -14.02 15.77 -6.83
CA ILE A 25 -12.86 16.37 -7.52
C ILE A 25 -13.24 16.75 -8.96
N HIS A 26 -14.09 15.93 -9.59
CA HIS A 26 -14.55 16.10 -10.97
C HIS A 26 -16.08 16.23 -11.05
N PRO A 27 -16.65 17.40 -10.73
CA PRO A 27 -18.11 17.60 -10.65
C PRO A 27 -18.82 17.36 -11.98
N ASP A 28 -18.18 17.68 -13.11
CA ASP A 28 -18.76 17.51 -14.44
C ASP A 28 -18.92 16.01 -14.78
N TYR A 29 -17.87 15.20 -14.58
CA TYR A 29 -17.96 13.75 -14.78
C TYR A 29 -18.98 13.10 -13.82
N CYS A 30 -19.05 13.58 -12.57
CA CYS A 30 -20.05 13.10 -11.64
C CYS A 30 -21.47 13.35 -12.14
N ASN A 31 -21.76 14.56 -12.64
CA ASN A 31 -23.07 14.90 -13.19
C ASN A 31 -23.37 14.08 -14.44
N ASP A 32 -22.40 13.88 -15.33
CA ASP A 32 -22.56 13.08 -16.54
C ASP A 32 -22.87 11.61 -16.20
N ILE A 33 -22.17 11.02 -15.24
CA ILE A 33 -22.43 9.66 -14.77
C ILE A 33 -23.83 9.57 -14.15
N GLN A 34 -24.22 10.51 -13.30
CA GLN A 34 -25.55 10.48 -12.66
C GLN A 34 -26.70 10.60 -13.66
N ASN A 35 -26.53 11.46 -14.66
CA ASN A 35 -27.54 11.71 -15.69
C ASN A 35 -27.51 10.67 -16.84
N SER A 36 -26.54 9.74 -16.83
CA SER A 36 -26.47 8.68 -17.83
C SER A 36 -27.59 7.65 -17.68
N ASP A 37 -27.84 6.91 -18.77
CA ASP A 37 -28.78 5.78 -18.80
C ASP A 37 -28.20 4.49 -18.19
N LEU A 38 -27.04 4.56 -17.52
CA LEU A 38 -26.39 3.43 -16.86
C LEU A 38 -27.24 2.90 -15.69
N SER A 39 -27.05 1.63 -15.35
CA SER A 39 -27.61 1.06 -14.13
C SER A 39 -27.00 1.72 -12.88
N GLU A 40 -27.73 1.70 -11.76
CA GLU A 40 -27.22 2.26 -10.50
C GLU A 40 -25.91 1.60 -10.02
N GLU A 41 -25.70 0.32 -10.37
CA GLU A 41 -24.46 -0.41 -10.08
C GLU A 41 -23.29 0.11 -10.92
N GLU A 42 -23.50 0.35 -12.21
CA GLU A 42 -22.50 0.94 -13.11
C GLU A 42 -22.19 2.40 -12.75
N LYS A 43 -23.22 3.17 -12.37
CA LYS A 43 -23.04 4.53 -11.86
C LYS A 43 -22.21 4.53 -10.59
N ALA A 44 -22.53 3.66 -9.63
CA ALA A 44 -21.76 3.54 -8.40
C ALA A 44 -20.29 3.17 -8.68
N TYR A 45 -20.04 2.29 -9.66
CA TYR A 45 -18.69 1.94 -10.09
C TYR A 45 -17.94 3.13 -10.70
N LEU A 46 -18.52 3.83 -11.67
CA LEU A 46 -17.85 4.98 -12.30
C LEU A 46 -17.68 6.14 -11.33
N LEU A 47 -18.66 6.39 -10.46
CA LEU A 47 -18.54 7.39 -9.40
C LEU A 47 -17.40 7.01 -8.43
N SER A 48 -17.26 5.74 -8.05
CA SER A 48 -16.13 5.31 -7.22
C SER A 48 -14.77 5.54 -7.88
N ASP A 49 -14.72 5.60 -9.21
CA ASP A 49 -13.47 5.81 -9.92
C ASP A 49 -13.04 7.29 -9.99
N ILE A 50 -14.00 8.23 -9.97
CA ILE A 50 -13.70 9.66 -10.10
C ILE A 50 -13.48 10.38 -8.75
N PHE A 51 -13.68 9.70 -7.62
CA PHE A 51 -13.65 10.35 -6.30
C PHE A 51 -12.23 10.63 -5.78
N SER A 52 -11.26 9.82 -6.20
CA SER A 52 -9.85 10.00 -5.87
C SER A 52 -8.99 9.67 -7.08
N ASP A 53 -8.04 10.56 -7.39
CA ASP A 53 -7.02 10.31 -8.39
C ASP A 53 -5.93 9.34 -7.87
N LYS A 54 -5.92 9.04 -6.55
CA LYS A 54 -4.95 8.12 -5.94
C LYS A 54 -5.47 6.69 -5.96
N LYS A 55 -5.08 5.94 -7.00
CA LYS A 55 -5.45 4.52 -7.14
C LYS A 55 -4.47 3.55 -6.52
N THR A 56 -3.23 3.98 -6.24
CA THR A 56 -2.19 3.13 -5.67
C THR A 56 -1.96 3.39 -4.18
N THR A 57 -2.58 4.43 -3.61
CA THR A 57 -2.51 4.73 -2.18
C THR A 57 -3.92 5.06 -1.66
N PRO A 58 -4.30 4.61 -0.46
CA PRO A 58 -5.62 4.90 0.09
C PRO A 58 -5.76 6.38 0.45
N ASP A 59 -6.89 7.01 0.09
CA ASP A 59 -7.15 8.42 0.41
C ASP A 59 -8.12 8.56 1.60
N HIS A 60 -7.59 8.22 2.78
CA HIS A 60 -8.32 8.31 4.04
C HIS A 60 -8.84 9.72 4.36
N ALA A 61 -8.22 10.77 3.80
CA ALA A 61 -8.57 12.16 4.07
C ALA A 61 -9.88 12.56 3.38
N ILE A 62 -10.04 12.19 2.10
CA ILE A 62 -11.27 12.43 1.33
C ILE A 62 -12.44 11.68 1.97
N ILE A 63 -12.26 10.38 2.25
CA ILE A 63 -13.29 9.53 2.88
C ILE A 63 -13.73 10.10 4.22
N LYS A 64 -12.77 10.49 5.08
CA LYS A 64 -13.07 11.11 6.37
C LYS A 64 -13.89 12.39 6.19
N THR A 65 -13.45 13.28 5.30
CA THR A 65 -14.11 14.58 5.05
C THR A 65 -15.53 14.40 4.55
N TRP A 66 -15.77 13.41 3.69
CA TRP A 66 -17.10 13.07 3.20
C TRP A 66 -18.00 12.52 4.31
N ASN A 67 -17.56 11.43 4.94
CA ASN A 67 -18.32 10.74 5.98
C ASN A 67 -18.61 11.65 7.17
N GLU A 68 -17.74 12.63 7.44
CA GLU A 68 -17.95 13.58 8.53
C GLU A 68 -19.10 14.57 8.30
N LYS A 69 -19.61 14.71 7.06
CA LYS A 69 -20.73 15.58 6.71
C LYS A 69 -22.08 14.84 6.69
N ILE A 70 -22.09 13.52 6.75
CA ILE A 70 -23.30 12.70 6.67
C ILE A 70 -24.18 12.88 7.91
N SER A 71 -25.48 13.10 7.73
CA SER A 71 -26.42 13.24 8.84
C SER A 71 -26.48 11.96 9.69
N THR A 72 -26.35 12.11 11.01
CA THR A 72 -26.45 11.00 11.96
C THR A 72 -27.87 10.77 12.46
N THR A 73 -28.84 11.56 12.01
CA THR A 73 -30.25 11.48 12.41
C THR A 73 -31.17 10.98 11.28
N THR A 74 -30.61 10.75 10.09
CA THR A 74 -31.33 10.18 8.94
C THR A 74 -31.16 8.67 8.96
N LYS A 75 -32.28 7.95 8.93
CA LYS A 75 -32.29 6.48 9.02
C LYS A 75 -31.83 5.87 7.70
N PRO A 76 -30.86 4.94 7.70
CA PRO A 76 -30.55 4.15 6.52
C PRO A 76 -31.65 3.18 6.13
N ASP A 77 -31.67 2.81 4.86
CA ASP A 77 -32.54 1.77 4.33
C ASP A 77 -32.19 0.40 4.92
N GLY A 78 -33.20 -0.45 5.08
CA GLY A 78 -33.06 -1.77 5.69
C GLY A 78 -32.84 -1.79 7.21
N VAL A 79 -32.58 -0.64 7.85
CA VAL A 79 -32.46 -0.57 9.32
C VAL A 79 -33.84 -0.67 9.97
N THR A 80 -34.03 -1.71 10.78
CA THR A 80 -35.26 -1.96 11.51
C THR A 80 -35.42 -0.98 12.68
N THR A 81 -36.64 -0.51 12.87
CA THR A 81 -37.00 0.35 14.01
C THR A 81 -37.62 -0.49 15.12
N GLN A 82 -37.33 -0.16 16.37
CA GLN A 82 -37.91 -0.80 17.54
C GLN A 82 -38.78 0.18 18.34
N ASN A 83 -39.82 -0.36 18.96
CA ASN A 83 -40.81 0.38 19.75
C ASN A 83 -40.91 -0.27 21.14
N ARG A 84 -40.92 0.54 22.21
CA ARG A 84 -41.17 0.06 23.57
C ARG A 84 -41.85 1.14 24.41
N GLY A 85 -43.07 0.85 24.85
CA GLY A 85 -43.88 1.83 25.60
C GLY A 85 -44.04 3.13 24.80
N TYR A 86 -43.64 4.26 25.40
CA TYR A 86 -43.64 5.58 24.74
C TYR A 86 -42.46 5.83 23.80
N ILE A 87 -41.44 4.97 23.80
CA ILE A 87 -40.32 5.02 22.85
C ILE A 87 -40.78 4.44 21.51
N LYS A 88 -40.71 5.23 20.44
CA LYS A 88 -41.10 4.87 19.08
C LYS A 88 -39.98 5.09 18.08
N ASN A 89 -40.03 4.34 17.00
CA ASN A 89 -39.16 4.48 15.83
C ASN A 89 -37.67 4.53 16.20
N ALA A 90 -37.26 3.81 17.25
CA ALA A 90 -35.89 3.82 17.71
C ALA A 90 -35.02 2.99 16.77
N TRP A 91 -33.93 3.55 16.29
CA TRP A 91 -32.97 2.87 15.44
C TRP A 91 -31.54 3.36 15.72
N MET A 92 -30.58 2.52 15.35
CA MET A 92 -29.15 2.82 15.43
C MET A 92 -28.43 2.10 14.29
N LYS A 93 -27.39 2.72 13.74
CA LYS A 93 -26.49 2.12 12.76
C LYS A 93 -25.08 2.69 12.90
N VAL A 94 -24.06 1.85 12.99
CA VAL A 94 -22.67 2.25 12.77
C VAL A 94 -22.52 2.57 11.29
N LEU A 95 -22.29 3.86 11.00
CA LEU A 95 -22.20 4.37 9.64
C LEU A 95 -20.80 4.12 9.08
N ALA A 96 -19.76 4.54 9.81
CA ALA A 96 -18.38 4.43 9.34
C ALA A 96 -17.41 4.16 10.48
N VAL A 97 -16.35 3.43 10.18
CA VAL A 97 -15.15 3.27 11.01
C VAL A 97 -13.99 3.85 10.20
N MET A 98 -13.25 4.81 10.73
CA MET A 98 -12.26 5.56 9.95
C MET A 98 -10.96 5.81 10.75
N PRO A 99 -9.77 5.70 10.14
CA PRO A 99 -9.55 5.15 8.79
C PRO A 99 -9.86 3.64 8.76
N SER A 100 -10.33 3.15 7.62
CA SER A 100 -10.52 1.71 7.40
C SER A 100 -10.36 1.35 5.94
N VAL A 101 -9.99 0.09 5.68
CA VAL A 101 -9.86 -0.48 4.33
C VAL A 101 -10.58 -1.82 4.30
N LEU A 102 -11.51 -2.00 3.37
CA LEU A 102 -12.15 -3.26 3.07
C LEU A 102 -11.27 -4.06 2.10
N ASN A 103 -10.76 -5.20 2.56
CA ASN A 103 -10.01 -6.14 1.73
C ASN A 103 -10.57 -7.55 1.91
N ASN A 104 -10.92 -8.23 0.81
CA ASN A 104 -11.48 -9.59 0.80
C ASN A 104 -12.61 -9.80 1.83
N GLY A 105 -13.53 -8.83 1.94
CA GLY A 105 -14.67 -8.85 2.87
C GLY A 105 -14.33 -8.56 4.33
N THR A 106 -13.05 -8.34 4.67
CA THR A 106 -12.60 -7.98 6.01
C THR A 106 -12.37 -6.48 6.09
N LEU A 107 -12.95 -5.81 7.09
CA LEU A 107 -12.69 -4.41 7.37
C LEU A 107 -11.45 -4.27 8.26
N TYR A 108 -10.36 -3.77 7.68
CA TYR A 108 -9.14 -3.45 8.38
C TYR A 108 -9.20 -2.05 8.95
N ILE A 109 -8.65 -1.86 10.16
CA ILE A 109 -8.57 -0.57 10.85
C ILE A 109 -7.13 -0.30 11.30
N ASP A 110 -6.79 0.97 11.48
CA ASP A 110 -5.52 1.35 12.12
C ASP A 110 -5.59 1.14 13.63
N THR A 111 -4.45 1.33 14.31
CA THR A 111 -4.31 1.31 15.76
C THR A 111 -5.05 2.43 16.47
N ALA A 112 -5.54 3.44 15.75
CA ALA A 112 -6.41 4.48 16.28
C ALA A 112 -7.38 4.95 15.19
N GLY A 113 -8.53 5.46 15.60
CA GLY A 113 -9.53 5.89 14.64
C GLY A 113 -10.72 6.56 15.28
N LYS A 114 -11.80 6.64 14.51
CA LYS A 114 -13.05 7.29 14.85
C LYS A 114 -14.20 6.48 14.28
N VAL A 115 -15.23 6.27 15.08
CA VAL A 115 -16.47 5.62 14.67
C VAL A 115 -17.57 6.68 14.58
N ARG A 116 -18.32 6.65 13.47
CA ARG A 116 -19.51 7.47 13.29
C ARG A 116 -20.73 6.57 13.33
N THR A 117 -21.70 6.96 14.14
CA THR A 117 -22.93 6.19 14.38
C THR A 117 -24.14 7.10 14.22
N GLY A 118 -25.08 6.66 13.42
CA GLY A 118 -26.40 7.26 13.29
C GLY A 118 -27.37 6.64 14.27
N PHE A 119 -28.23 7.45 14.87
CA PHE A 119 -29.28 6.97 15.76
C PHE A 119 -30.37 8.02 15.90
N LYS A 120 -31.59 7.55 16.18
CA LYS A 120 -32.71 8.41 16.54
C LYS A 120 -33.76 7.59 17.28
N HIS A 121 -34.57 8.25 18.07
CA HIS A 121 -35.84 7.73 18.52
C HIS A 121 -36.86 8.88 18.59
N GLU A 122 -38.12 8.53 18.79
CA GLU A 122 -39.21 9.45 18.99
C GLU A 122 -39.94 9.09 20.28
N VAL A 123 -40.50 10.09 20.96
CA VAL A 123 -41.35 9.89 22.14
C VAL A 123 -42.78 10.20 21.78
N GLN A 124 -43.66 9.20 21.84
CA GLN A 124 -45.09 9.37 21.58
C GLN A 124 -45.91 9.06 22.83
N ILE A 125 -46.42 10.11 23.46
CA ILE A 125 -47.30 10.02 24.62
C ILE A 125 -48.75 10.12 24.16
N PRO A 126 -49.64 9.17 24.50
CA PRO A 126 -51.03 9.19 24.06
C PRO A 126 -51.79 10.33 24.74
N SER A 127 -52.62 11.02 23.94
CA SER A 127 -53.55 12.05 24.40
C SER A 127 -54.87 11.49 24.94
N SER A 128 -55.14 10.20 24.73
CA SER A 128 -56.38 9.54 25.15
C SER A 128 -56.48 9.37 26.66
N THR A 129 -57.70 9.30 27.18
CA THR A 129 -57.95 8.99 28.60
C THR A 129 -57.62 7.52 28.85
N ALA A 130 -56.91 7.22 29.94
CA ALA A 130 -56.63 5.85 30.33
C ALA A 130 -57.93 5.11 30.67
N SER A 131 -57.94 3.79 30.48
CA SER A 131 -59.13 2.98 30.81
C SER A 131 -59.51 3.15 32.28
N GLY A 132 -60.79 3.41 32.54
CA GLY A 132 -61.32 3.65 33.90
C GLY A 132 -61.21 5.09 34.41
N ASP A 133 -60.39 5.94 33.78
CA ASP A 133 -60.31 7.35 34.12
C ASP A 133 -61.42 8.15 33.43
N CYS A 134 -61.85 9.25 34.05
CA CYS A 134 -62.61 10.30 33.35
C CYS A 134 -61.72 11.39 32.75
N ARG A 135 -60.46 11.48 33.19
CA ARG A 135 -59.46 12.41 32.68
C ARG A 135 -58.08 11.87 33.06
N THR A 136 -57.15 11.87 32.13
CA THR A 136 -55.76 11.47 32.39
C THR A 136 -54.83 12.57 31.90
N TYR A 137 -53.87 12.96 32.73
CA TYR A 137 -52.80 13.89 32.34
C TYR A 137 -51.46 13.20 32.30
N ARG A 138 -50.81 13.24 31.14
CA ARG A 138 -49.46 12.71 30.96
C ARG A 138 -48.49 13.85 30.74
N ILE A 139 -47.37 13.81 31.45
CA ILE A 139 -46.29 14.79 31.35
C ILE A 139 -44.99 14.01 31.13
N LEU A 140 -44.24 14.37 30.10
CA LEU A 140 -42.88 13.87 29.88
C LEU A 140 -41.97 14.48 30.95
N LEU A 141 -41.30 13.63 31.73
CA LEU A 141 -40.33 14.06 32.74
C LEU A 141 -38.90 13.94 32.22
N GLU A 142 -38.58 12.86 31.51
CA GLU A 142 -37.25 12.59 30.98
C GLU A 142 -37.37 11.94 29.61
N ASP A 143 -36.55 12.42 28.68
CA ASP A 143 -36.21 11.80 27.40
C ASP A 143 -34.68 11.82 27.33
N LYS A 144 -34.08 10.66 27.56
CA LYS A 144 -32.62 10.50 27.57
C LYS A 144 -32.21 9.37 26.64
N GLY A 145 -31.45 9.71 25.60
CA GLY A 145 -30.77 8.75 24.74
C GLY A 145 -29.25 8.84 24.91
N THR A 146 -28.61 7.75 25.32
CA THR A 146 -27.15 7.65 25.46
C THR A 146 -26.61 6.61 24.49
N LEU A 147 -25.79 7.06 23.54
CA LEU A 147 -25.03 6.16 22.67
C LEU A 147 -23.63 5.98 23.24
N SER A 148 -23.29 4.75 23.63
CA SER A 148 -21.94 4.36 24.06
C SER A 148 -21.23 3.55 22.97
N LEU A 149 -19.93 3.81 22.79
CA LEU A 149 -19.06 2.98 21.97
C LEU A 149 -18.16 2.14 22.87
N LEU A 150 -18.05 0.85 22.55
CA LEU A 150 -17.17 -0.09 23.22
C LEU A 150 -16.23 -0.74 22.18
N VAL A 151 -14.97 -0.90 22.55
CA VAL A 151 -13.97 -1.65 21.78
C VAL A 151 -13.58 -2.86 22.61
N ASN A 152 -13.83 -4.07 22.08
CA ASN A 152 -13.60 -5.32 22.81
C ASN A 152 -14.26 -5.34 24.21
N ASN A 153 -15.48 -4.82 24.31
CA ASN A 153 -16.28 -4.66 25.54
C ASN A 153 -15.78 -3.60 26.54
N PHE A 154 -14.75 -2.82 26.22
CA PHE A 154 -14.34 -1.67 27.02
C PHE A 154 -14.95 -0.39 26.46
N LYS A 155 -15.66 0.37 27.28
CA LYS A 155 -16.23 1.65 26.87
C LYS A 155 -15.13 2.67 26.59
N VAL A 156 -15.14 3.23 25.39
CA VAL A 156 -14.15 4.22 24.92
C VAL A 156 -14.72 5.64 24.82
N GLY A 157 -16.04 5.79 24.71
CA GLY A 157 -16.69 7.10 24.70
C GLY A 157 -18.19 7.05 24.45
N GLU A 158 -18.79 8.23 24.31
CA GLU A 158 -20.22 8.43 24.06
C GLU A 158 -20.47 9.44 22.94
N GLY A 159 -21.59 9.29 22.24
CA GLY A 159 -22.03 10.20 21.17
C GLY A 159 -21.96 9.61 19.77
N SER A 160 -22.41 10.39 18.78
CA SER A 160 -22.49 9.98 17.37
C SER A 160 -21.13 9.88 16.67
N SER A 161 -20.07 10.39 17.30
CA SER A 161 -18.72 10.44 16.74
C SER A 161 -17.71 10.26 17.87
N VAL A 162 -17.11 9.07 17.95
CA VAL A 162 -16.26 8.69 19.08
C VAL A 162 -14.91 8.20 18.55
N SER A 163 -13.83 8.79 19.05
CA SER A 163 -12.47 8.34 18.78
C SER A 163 -12.13 7.11 19.63
N PHE A 164 -11.29 6.22 19.10
CA PHE A 164 -10.84 5.04 19.80
C PHE A 164 -9.35 4.76 19.54
N THR A 165 -8.75 3.98 20.43
CA THR A 165 -7.40 3.43 20.29
C THR A 165 -7.49 1.91 20.41
N ALA A 166 -6.88 1.21 19.47
CA ALA A 166 -6.82 -0.23 19.33
C ALA A 166 -5.37 -0.65 19.06
N ASN A 167 -4.47 -0.37 20.02
CA ASN A 167 -3.04 -0.71 19.97
C ASN A 167 -2.79 -2.22 20.11
N TYR A 168 -3.34 -2.99 19.19
CA TYR A 168 -3.20 -4.44 19.12
C TYR A 168 -2.20 -4.85 18.04
N PRO A 169 -1.63 -6.06 18.13
CA PRO A 169 -0.81 -6.63 17.06
C PRO A 169 -1.56 -6.75 15.72
N HIS A 170 -0.79 -6.84 14.64
CA HIS A 170 -1.32 -7.11 13.30
C HIS A 170 -2.26 -8.31 13.28
N ASN A 171 -3.35 -8.22 12.50
CA ASN A 171 -4.40 -9.23 12.33
C ASN A 171 -5.20 -9.58 13.60
N THR A 172 -5.10 -8.78 14.67
CA THR A 172 -5.96 -8.97 15.85
C THR A 172 -7.41 -8.58 15.54
N LEU A 173 -8.35 -9.47 15.86
CA LEU A 173 -9.78 -9.18 15.77
C LEU A 173 -10.18 -8.13 16.81
N VAL A 174 -10.88 -7.10 16.37
CA VAL A 174 -11.44 -6.05 17.22
C VAL A 174 -12.93 -5.92 16.92
N ASN A 175 -13.74 -6.05 17.97
CA ASN A 175 -15.18 -5.86 17.89
C ASN A 175 -15.53 -4.45 18.34
N ILE A 176 -15.93 -3.62 17.37
CA ILE A 176 -16.47 -2.29 17.63
C ILE A 176 -17.96 -2.46 17.91
N LYS A 177 -18.37 -2.21 19.15
CA LYS A 177 -19.75 -2.37 19.61
C LYS A 177 -20.37 -1.02 19.94
N ALA A 178 -21.45 -0.67 19.25
CA ALA A 178 -22.27 0.48 19.58
C ALA A 178 -23.48 0.03 20.42
N VAL A 179 -23.79 0.75 21.50
CA VAL A 179 -24.94 0.49 22.37
C VAL A 179 -25.71 1.79 22.57
N TYR A 180 -26.95 1.83 22.10
CA TYR A 180 -27.85 2.98 22.26
C TYR A 180 -28.93 2.68 23.29
N GLU A 181 -28.86 3.35 24.44
CA GLU A 181 -29.81 3.21 25.54
C GLU A 181 -30.74 4.41 25.58
N VAL A 182 -32.05 4.15 25.50
CA VAL A 182 -33.10 5.15 25.59
C VAL A 182 -33.89 4.93 26.86
N ILE A 183 -34.07 5.98 27.65
CA ILE A 183 -34.87 6.00 28.87
C ILE A 183 -35.87 7.14 28.77
N VAL A 184 -37.16 6.81 28.86
CA VAL A 184 -38.25 7.77 28.88
C VAL A 184 -39.00 7.65 30.20
N LYS A 185 -39.07 8.73 30.98
CA LYS A 185 -39.86 8.80 32.21
C LYS A 185 -41.07 9.70 32.01
N THR A 186 -42.23 9.23 32.45
CA THR A 186 -43.48 9.97 32.36
C THR A 186 -44.20 9.99 33.69
N LYS A 187 -44.88 11.10 33.96
CA LYS A 187 -45.79 11.28 35.08
C LYS A 187 -47.22 11.24 34.57
N ILE A 188 -48.02 10.35 35.13
CA ILE A 188 -49.42 10.14 34.72
C ILE A 188 -50.30 10.46 35.92
N ARG A 189 -51.16 11.48 35.81
CA ARG A 189 -52.17 11.80 36.83
C ARG A 189 -53.51 11.24 36.40
N HIS A 190 -54.10 10.43 37.26
CA HIS A 190 -55.37 9.74 37.04
C HIS A 190 -56.50 10.46 37.77
N TYR A 191 -57.63 10.64 37.10
CA TYR A 191 -58.84 11.23 37.69
C TYR A 191 -60.00 10.27 37.46
N THR A 192 -60.74 9.99 38.53
CA THR A 192 -61.87 9.05 38.51
C THR A 192 -63.18 9.78 38.77
N LYS A 193 -64.28 9.24 38.22
CA LYS A 193 -65.62 9.78 38.49
C LYS A 193 -65.98 9.45 39.93
N GLN A 194 -66.20 10.48 40.73
CA GLN A 194 -66.66 10.34 42.10
C GLN A 194 -68.04 10.98 42.23
N ARG A 195 -68.97 10.25 42.85
CA ARG A 195 -70.29 10.79 43.19
C ARG A 195 -70.14 11.65 44.45
N GLN A 196 -70.48 12.93 44.35
CA GLN A 196 -70.68 13.79 45.51
C GLN A 196 -72.16 14.03 45.70
N CYS A 197 -72.59 13.99 46.96
CA CYS A 197 -73.93 14.37 47.35
C CYS A 197 -73.84 15.54 48.32
N TYR A 198 -74.64 16.57 48.07
CA TYR A 198 -74.83 17.69 48.98
C TYR A 198 -76.34 17.84 49.21
N ARG A 199 -76.79 17.56 50.44
CA ARG A 199 -78.22 17.34 50.75
C ARG A 199 -78.80 16.24 49.82
N ASP A 200 -79.91 16.52 49.15
CA ASP A 200 -80.60 15.57 48.26
C ASP A 200 -80.09 15.59 46.80
N TYR A 201 -79.10 16.42 46.48
CA TYR A 201 -78.55 16.52 45.13
C TYR A 201 -77.20 15.81 45.02
N CYS A 202 -77.13 14.79 44.15
CA CYS A 202 -75.88 14.10 43.83
C CYS A 202 -75.44 14.39 42.40
N TYR A 203 -74.15 14.66 42.21
CA TYR A 203 -73.55 14.80 40.89
C TYR A 203 -72.22 14.05 40.82
N TYR A 204 -71.84 13.60 39.62
CA TYR A 204 -70.53 13.03 39.37
C TYR A 204 -69.56 14.14 39.01
N SER A 205 -68.41 14.18 39.68
CA SER A 205 -67.30 15.04 39.28
C SER A 205 -66.05 14.22 39.07
N CYS A 206 -65.22 14.67 38.12
CA CYS A 206 -63.95 14.04 37.81
C CYS A 206 -62.89 14.57 38.78
N ARG A 207 -62.54 13.78 39.80
CA ARG A 207 -61.60 14.19 40.85
C ARG A 207 -60.28 13.45 40.75
N TYR A 208 -59.21 14.12 41.16
CA TYR A 208 -57.89 13.53 41.23
C TYR A 208 -57.93 12.27 42.11
N SER A 209 -57.33 11.19 41.63
CA SER A 209 -57.27 9.92 42.33
C SER A 209 -55.84 9.62 42.78
N TYR A 210 -54.92 9.45 41.84
CA TYR A 210 -53.51 9.16 42.15
C TYR A 210 -52.57 9.60 41.00
N THR A 211 -51.27 9.50 41.26
CA THR A 211 -50.21 9.75 40.28
C THR A 211 -49.38 8.48 40.10
N GLU A 212 -49.19 8.05 38.86
CA GLU A 212 -48.26 6.98 38.46
C GLU A 212 -47.00 7.60 37.83
N TYR A 213 -45.84 6.99 38.10
CA TYR A 213 -44.60 7.29 37.39
C TYR A 213 -44.21 6.05 36.60
N LYS A 214 -44.07 6.20 35.28
CA LYS A 214 -43.74 5.12 34.37
C LYS A 214 -42.41 5.39 33.68
N THR A 215 -41.54 4.38 33.70
CA THR A 215 -40.24 4.40 33.02
C THR A 215 -40.24 3.34 31.92
N ASP A 216 -40.08 3.76 30.68
CA ASP A 216 -39.85 2.87 29.55
C ASP A 216 -38.35 2.93 29.19
N SER A 217 -37.74 1.77 28.93
CA SER A 217 -36.34 1.69 28.52
C SER A 217 -36.14 0.75 27.33
N LEU A 218 -35.26 1.13 26.41
CA LEU A 218 -34.91 0.35 25.22
C LEU A 218 -33.40 0.40 25.02
N SER A 219 -32.79 -0.73 24.67
CA SER A 219 -31.37 -0.79 24.33
C SER A 219 -31.21 -1.42 22.96
N LEU A 220 -30.53 -0.73 22.06
CA LEU A 220 -30.16 -1.21 20.73
C LEU A 220 -28.66 -1.49 20.71
N THR A 221 -28.24 -2.56 20.06
CA THR A 221 -26.83 -2.95 19.99
C THR A 221 -26.47 -3.33 18.56
N GLU A 222 -25.30 -2.90 18.10
CA GLU A 222 -24.69 -3.33 16.85
C GLU A 222 -23.21 -3.63 17.09
N ILE A 223 -22.69 -4.64 16.37
CA ILE A 223 -21.29 -5.05 16.43
C ILE A 223 -20.75 -5.03 15.00
N VAL A 224 -19.64 -4.32 14.80
CA VAL A 224 -18.88 -4.31 13.55
C VAL A 224 -17.56 -5.05 13.80
N PRO A 225 -17.38 -6.26 13.25
CA PRO A 225 -16.12 -6.99 13.36
C PRO A 225 -15.06 -6.36 12.44
N THR A 226 -13.88 -6.11 12.98
CA THR A 226 -12.75 -5.49 12.27
C THR A 226 -11.44 -6.21 12.60
N LYS A 227 -10.39 -6.02 11.80
CA LYS A 227 -9.02 -6.47 12.13
C LYS A 227 -8.04 -5.31 12.16
N VAL A 228 -7.10 -5.32 13.09
CA VAL A 228 -6.04 -4.30 13.13
C VAL A 228 -4.99 -4.58 12.06
N TYR A 229 -4.69 -3.60 11.21
CA TYR A 229 -3.58 -3.66 10.26
C TYR A 229 -2.37 -2.89 10.79
N ASN A 230 -1.48 -3.59 11.49
CA ASN A 230 -0.25 -2.99 12.03
C ASN A 230 0.98 -3.90 11.82
N PRO A 231 1.29 -4.30 10.57
CA PRO A 231 2.42 -5.18 10.29
C PRO A 231 3.76 -4.49 10.57
N ILE A 232 4.81 -5.27 10.81
CA ILE A 232 6.18 -4.76 10.86
C ILE A 232 6.70 -4.71 9.43
N LEU A 233 6.78 -3.51 8.87
CA LEU A 233 7.25 -3.29 7.51
C LEU A 233 8.77 -3.23 7.47
N THR A 234 9.37 -4.10 6.66
CA THR A 234 10.82 -4.17 6.44
C THR A 234 11.12 -4.06 4.95
N ALA A 235 12.20 -3.36 4.63
CA ALA A 235 12.76 -3.33 3.29
C ALA A 235 14.26 -3.04 3.35
N SER A 236 15.00 -3.53 2.37
CA SER A 236 16.44 -3.33 2.24
C SER A 236 16.86 -3.40 0.79
N PHE A 237 17.85 -2.59 0.44
CA PHE A 237 18.56 -2.66 -0.82
C PHE A 237 20.04 -2.97 -0.52
N LEU A 238 20.55 -4.05 -1.13
CA LEU A 238 21.92 -4.53 -0.95
C LEU A 238 22.64 -4.52 -2.30
N VAL A 239 23.70 -3.72 -2.41
CA VAL A 239 24.53 -3.65 -3.62
C VAL A 239 25.34 -4.93 -3.74
N LYS A 240 25.19 -5.63 -4.87
CA LYS A 240 25.92 -6.86 -5.23
C LYS A 240 27.12 -6.58 -6.11
N ASP A 241 27.00 -5.60 -6.99
CA ASP A 241 28.07 -5.20 -7.90
C ASP A 241 27.96 -3.71 -8.22
N ARG A 242 29.09 -3.12 -8.57
CA ARG A 242 29.21 -1.76 -9.07
C ARG A 242 30.16 -1.77 -10.26
N TYR A 243 29.69 -1.26 -11.39
CA TYR A 243 30.50 -1.10 -12.59
C TYR A 243 30.33 0.30 -13.15
N LYS A 244 31.40 1.08 -13.14
CA LYS A 244 31.39 2.51 -13.55
C LYS A 244 30.24 3.26 -12.86
N ASP A 245 29.31 3.78 -13.64
CA ASP A 245 28.17 4.58 -13.20
C ASP A 245 26.90 3.73 -13.03
N THR A 246 27.03 2.44 -12.72
CA THR A 246 25.89 1.53 -12.53
C THR A 246 26.07 0.69 -11.27
N ILE A 247 25.00 0.56 -10.50
CA ILE A 247 24.88 -0.34 -9.35
C ILE A 247 23.89 -1.45 -9.69
N ILE A 248 24.22 -2.66 -9.24
CA ILE A 248 23.35 -3.83 -9.31
C ILE A 248 23.12 -4.29 -7.89
N GLY A 249 21.86 -4.52 -7.51
CA GLY A 249 21.56 -4.93 -6.14
C GLY A 249 20.23 -5.64 -5.97
N ASP A 250 20.13 -6.36 -4.84
CA ASP A 250 18.90 -7.03 -4.43
C ASP A 250 17.98 -6.05 -3.72
N PHE A 251 16.72 -6.03 -4.15
CA PHE A 251 15.68 -5.27 -3.47
C PHE A 251 14.67 -6.22 -2.80
N ILE A 252 14.68 -6.24 -1.48
CA ILE A 252 13.88 -7.16 -0.66
C ILE A 252 12.96 -6.34 0.25
N PHE A 253 11.68 -6.71 0.31
CA PHE A 253 10.68 -6.06 1.17
C PHE A 253 9.67 -7.06 1.71
N SER A 254 9.02 -6.70 2.83
CA SER A 254 7.98 -7.53 3.48
C SER A 254 6.75 -7.70 2.60
N LYS A 255 6.14 -8.90 2.61
CA LYS A 255 4.96 -9.22 1.79
C LYS A 255 3.71 -8.43 2.17
N GLU A 256 3.66 -7.92 3.40
CA GLU A 256 2.58 -7.08 3.93
C GLU A 256 2.73 -5.60 3.51
N ALA A 257 3.71 -5.28 2.67
CA ALA A 257 3.84 -3.96 2.08
C ALA A 257 2.73 -3.74 1.04
N VAL A 258 1.98 -2.66 1.22
CA VAL A 258 0.98 -2.20 0.25
C VAL A 258 1.66 -1.46 -0.88
N ASN A 259 2.60 -0.59 -0.52
CA ASN A 259 3.40 0.19 -1.46
C ASN A 259 4.86 0.15 -1.06
N VAL A 260 5.72 0.04 -2.06
CA VAL A 260 7.17 0.10 -1.90
C VAL A 260 7.75 0.97 -2.99
N GLN A 261 8.64 1.90 -2.62
CA GLN A 261 9.38 2.73 -3.56
C GLN A 261 10.86 2.66 -3.21
N LEU A 262 11.69 2.29 -4.16
CA LEU A 262 13.13 2.47 -4.11
C LEU A 262 13.45 3.72 -4.94
N LEU A 263 14.00 4.73 -4.28
CA LEU A 263 14.24 6.05 -4.87
C LEU A 263 15.74 6.33 -4.86
N PHE A 264 16.27 6.62 -6.03
CA PHE A 264 17.59 7.19 -6.25
C PHE A 264 17.42 8.66 -6.74
N ASP A 265 18.51 9.37 -7.03
CA ASP A 265 18.43 10.77 -7.47
C ASP A 265 17.64 10.95 -8.78
N GLU A 266 17.91 10.10 -9.78
CA GLU A 266 17.31 10.20 -11.12
C GLU A 266 16.57 8.93 -11.55
N SER A 267 16.45 7.94 -10.66
CA SER A 267 15.79 6.67 -10.96
C SER A 267 14.89 6.21 -9.81
N SER A 268 13.86 5.44 -10.15
CA SER A 268 12.93 4.92 -9.15
C SER A 268 12.29 3.62 -9.59
N TYR A 269 12.09 2.74 -8.62
CA TYR A 269 11.25 1.55 -8.74
C TYR A 269 10.08 1.70 -7.78
N ARG A 270 8.87 1.50 -8.27
CA ARG A 270 7.66 1.48 -7.44
C ARG A 270 6.96 0.16 -7.62
N TYR A 271 6.51 -0.41 -6.51
CA TYR A 271 5.67 -1.58 -6.46
C TYR A 271 4.42 -1.25 -5.66
N HIS A 272 3.27 -1.62 -6.20
CA HIS A 272 1.97 -1.47 -5.58
C HIS A 272 1.29 -2.84 -5.55
N HIS A 273 0.96 -3.33 -4.36
CA HIS A 273 0.31 -4.64 -4.19
C HIS A 273 -1.20 -4.56 -4.45
N TYR A 274 -1.80 -3.39 -4.20
CA TYR A 274 -3.24 -3.17 -4.27
C TYR A 274 -3.59 -1.98 -5.17
N LEU A 275 -4.75 -2.06 -5.79
CA LEU A 275 -5.48 -0.89 -6.28
C LEU A 275 -6.61 -0.52 -5.32
N PHE A 276 -6.78 0.77 -5.14
CA PHE A 276 -7.71 1.41 -4.21
C PHE A 276 -8.88 2.05 -4.95
N SER A 277 -10.04 2.07 -4.30
CA SER A 277 -11.28 2.62 -4.84
C SER A 277 -12.26 2.94 -3.71
N GLU A 278 -13.03 4.00 -3.86
CA GLU A 278 -14.01 4.43 -2.86
C GLU A 278 -15.35 3.72 -3.04
N GLN A 279 -15.65 2.72 -2.20
CA GLN A 279 -16.95 2.06 -2.26
C GLN A 279 -18.00 2.84 -1.47
N TYR A 280 -19.13 3.16 -2.13
CA TYR A 280 -20.33 3.63 -1.44
C TYR A 280 -21.08 2.50 -0.76
N GLY A 281 -21.61 2.80 0.42
CA GLY A 281 -22.55 1.94 1.12
C GLY A 281 -23.62 2.75 1.84
N ILE A 282 -24.57 2.02 2.45
CA ILE A 282 -25.59 2.57 3.35
C ILE A 282 -26.45 3.65 2.67
N VAL A 283 -27.40 3.22 1.84
CA VAL A 283 -28.43 4.07 1.24
C VAL A 283 -29.34 4.65 2.35
N PRO A 284 -29.81 5.90 2.26
CA PRO A 284 -29.53 6.93 1.25
C PRO A 284 -28.35 7.85 1.60
N LEU A 285 -27.50 7.44 2.55
CA LEU A 285 -26.45 8.28 3.12
C LEU A 285 -25.16 8.29 2.31
N ASN A 286 -24.96 7.29 1.43
CA ASN A 286 -23.80 7.16 0.55
C ASN A 286 -22.48 7.26 1.34
N VAL A 287 -22.35 6.45 2.39
CA VAL A 287 -21.15 6.40 3.24
C VAL A 287 -20.02 5.74 2.48
N PHE A 288 -18.82 6.32 2.54
CA PHE A 288 -17.64 5.76 1.89
C PHE A 288 -16.85 4.81 2.77
N THR A 289 -16.34 3.75 2.14
CA THR A 289 -15.31 2.87 2.69
C THR A 289 -14.25 2.65 1.61
N GLU A 290 -12.98 2.77 1.98
CA GLU A 290 -11.86 2.46 1.08
C GLU A 290 -11.87 0.97 0.77
N LYS A 291 -11.77 0.58 -0.50
CA LYS A 291 -11.72 -0.82 -0.91
C LYS A 291 -10.39 -1.10 -1.60
N ALA A 292 -9.67 -2.08 -1.08
CA ALA A 292 -8.45 -2.59 -1.69
C ALA A 292 -8.75 -3.85 -2.51
N VAL A 293 -8.21 -3.91 -3.72
CA VAL A 293 -8.23 -5.09 -4.60
C VAL A 293 -6.79 -5.48 -4.90
N GLU A 294 -6.44 -6.74 -4.64
CA GLU A 294 -5.12 -7.29 -4.94
C GLU A 294 -4.87 -7.20 -6.45
N LYS A 295 -3.89 -6.39 -6.83
CA LYS A 295 -3.42 -6.23 -8.20
C LYS A 295 -2.03 -5.63 -8.16
N GLU A 296 -1.05 -6.50 -8.33
CA GLU A 296 0.35 -6.12 -8.32
C GLU A 296 0.68 -5.31 -9.57
N THR A 297 1.28 -4.15 -9.38
CA THR A 297 1.78 -3.30 -10.46
C THR A 297 3.16 -2.77 -10.11
N THR A 298 4.01 -2.63 -11.13
CA THR A 298 5.35 -2.07 -11.00
C THR A 298 5.53 -0.90 -11.95
N GLU A 299 6.24 0.13 -11.50
CA GLU A 299 6.64 1.26 -12.31
C GLU A 299 8.16 1.41 -12.20
N GLU A 300 8.81 1.47 -13.35
CA GLU A 300 10.26 1.64 -13.47
C GLU A 300 10.54 2.97 -14.16
N ASN A 301 11.43 3.77 -13.58
CA ASN A 301 11.90 5.00 -14.20
C ASN A 301 13.43 5.04 -14.14
N ASN A 302 14.07 5.09 -15.30
CA ASN A 302 15.53 5.19 -15.46
C ASN A 302 16.32 4.12 -14.67
N LEU A 303 15.73 2.94 -14.49
CA LEU A 303 16.34 1.73 -13.96
C LEU A 303 15.67 0.52 -14.61
N ALA A 304 16.24 -0.67 -14.41
CA ALA A 304 15.64 -1.93 -14.83
C ALA A 304 15.50 -2.88 -13.63
N TYR A 305 14.37 -3.57 -13.54
CA TYR A 305 14.17 -4.69 -12.60
C TYR A 305 14.16 -6.01 -13.36
N THR A 306 15.16 -6.86 -13.15
CA THR A 306 15.28 -8.14 -13.88
C THR A 306 15.72 -9.25 -12.92
N ASN A 307 15.01 -10.38 -12.91
CA ASN A 307 15.35 -11.56 -12.09
C ASN A 307 15.49 -11.29 -10.57
N GLY A 308 14.76 -10.30 -10.04
CA GLY A 308 14.86 -9.91 -8.63
C GLY A 308 15.94 -8.86 -8.32
N GLU A 309 16.70 -8.45 -9.33
CA GLU A 309 17.79 -7.48 -9.19
C GLU A 309 17.40 -6.14 -9.82
N ILE A 310 17.79 -5.06 -9.15
CA ILE A 310 17.67 -3.69 -9.66
C ILE A 310 19.02 -3.31 -10.27
N VAL A 311 18.97 -2.83 -11.51
CA VAL A 311 20.09 -2.19 -12.21
C VAL A 311 19.78 -0.71 -12.33
N ALA A 312 20.53 0.14 -11.63
CA ALA A 312 20.29 1.58 -11.58
C ALA A 312 21.58 2.38 -11.76
N PRO A 313 21.52 3.65 -12.18
CA PRO A 313 22.67 4.55 -12.17
C PRO A 313 23.30 4.63 -10.77
N ALA A 314 24.63 4.66 -10.73
CA ALA A 314 25.36 4.84 -9.48
C ALA A 314 25.05 6.22 -8.88
N THR A 315 24.77 6.23 -7.59
CA THR A 315 24.44 7.44 -6.82
C THR A 315 24.89 7.25 -5.38
N ASP A 316 25.07 8.35 -4.67
CA ASP A 316 25.33 8.38 -3.23
C ASP A 316 24.04 8.49 -2.41
N SER A 317 22.90 8.66 -3.07
CA SER A 317 21.59 8.94 -2.48
C SER A 317 20.64 7.81 -2.82
N CYS A 318 20.11 7.16 -1.78
CA CYS A 318 19.09 6.15 -1.93
C CYS A 318 18.17 6.15 -0.72
N LYS A 319 16.87 6.04 -0.99
CA LYS A 319 15.81 6.01 0.01
C LYS A 319 14.79 4.95 -0.34
N ILE A 320 14.32 4.23 0.66
CA ILE A 320 13.23 3.27 0.51
C ILE A 320 12.01 3.82 1.24
N LYS A 321 10.90 4.02 0.53
CA LYS A 321 9.60 4.29 1.14
C LYS A 321 8.79 3.01 1.13
N ILE A 322 8.29 2.61 2.30
CA ILE A 322 7.45 1.43 2.45
C ILE A 322 6.20 1.80 3.23
N ALA A 323 5.03 1.44 2.71
CA ALA A 323 3.76 1.75 3.32
C ALA A 323 2.85 0.52 3.44
N GLY A 324 2.07 0.49 4.51
CA GLY A 324 0.91 -0.35 4.68
C GLY A 324 -0.37 0.42 4.34
N PHE A 325 -1.54 -0.08 4.78
CA PHE A 325 -2.81 0.63 4.55
C PHE A 325 -2.90 1.99 5.24
N PHE A 326 -2.23 2.17 6.37
CA PHE A 326 -2.44 3.34 7.25
C PHE A 326 -1.17 4.12 7.59
N LYS A 327 0.01 3.51 7.40
CA LYS A 327 1.29 4.08 7.84
C LYS A 327 2.33 3.91 6.74
N GLU A 328 3.16 4.93 6.58
CA GLU A 328 4.34 4.93 5.72
C GLU A 328 5.60 5.09 6.58
N LYS A 329 6.70 4.50 6.14
CA LYS A 329 8.03 4.63 6.72
C LYS A 329 9.06 4.88 5.63
N GLU A 330 9.98 5.79 5.89
CA GLU A 330 11.20 5.98 5.09
C GLU A 330 12.36 5.23 5.77
N LEU A 331 13.11 4.46 4.98
CA LEU A 331 14.26 3.67 5.39
C LEU A 331 15.49 4.10 4.56
N PRO A 332 16.68 4.17 5.17
CA PRO A 332 17.91 4.40 4.43
C PRO A 332 18.29 3.15 3.62
N CYS A 333 18.99 3.35 2.51
CA CYS A 333 19.64 2.25 1.80
C CYS A 333 21.07 2.04 2.31
N ASN A 334 21.55 0.80 2.22
CA ASN A 334 22.97 0.53 2.37
C ASN A 334 23.63 0.47 1.00
N LEU A 335 24.23 1.59 0.57
CA LEU A 335 24.97 1.67 -0.70
C LEU A 335 26.45 1.29 -0.55
N HIS A 336 26.88 0.89 0.66
CA HIS A 336 28.25 0.46 0.88
C HIS A 336 28.53 -0.80 0.06
N PHE A 337 29.55 -0.71 -0.78
CA PHE A 337 30.04 -1.79 -1.60
C PHE A 337 31.56 -1.77 -1.48
N GLU A 338 32.15 -2.82 -0.92
CA GLU A 338 33.59 -2.99 -0.91
C GLU A 338 34.02 -3.44 -2.30
N GLU A 339 34.61 -2.52 -3.05
CA GLU A 339 35.16 -2.84 -4.34
C GLU A 339 36.42 -3.70 -4.16
N VAL A 340 36.36 -4.95 -4.63
CA VAL A 340 37.56 -5.78 -4.71
C VAL A 340 38.41 -5.25 -5.85
N GLU A 341 39.44 -4.47 -5.50
CA GLU A 341 40.43 -3.98 -6.45
C GLU A 341 41.33 -5.13 -6.86
N ILE A 342 40.93 -5.80 -7.95
CA ILE A 342 41.70 -6.91 -8.49
C ILE A 342 42.89 -6.33 -9.23
N SER A 343 44.09 -6.68 -8.81
CA SER A 343 45.32 -6.34 -9.54
C SER A 343 46.06 -7.61 -9.90
N ALA A 344 46.62 -7.63 -11.11
CA ALA A 344 47.37 -8.78 -11.60
C ALA A 344 48.73 -8.31 -12.11
N LYS A 345 49.78 -9.05 -11.77
CA LYS A 345 51.14 -8.79 -12.22
C LYS A 345 51.81 -10.09 -12.63
N THR A 346 52.50 -10.03 -13.75
CA THR A 346 53.40 -11.10 -14.17
C THR A 346 54.80 -10.82 -13.62
N ASP A 347 55.61 -11.86 -13.42
CA ASP A 347 56.98 -11.73 -12.93
C ASP A 347 57.89 -10.92 -13.88
N LYS A 348 57.56 -10.91 -15.19
CA LYS A 348 58.22 -10.14 -16.25
C LYS A 348 57.20 -9.60 -17.23
N LEU A 349 57.61 -8.64 -18.06
CA LEU A 349 56.81 -8.15 -19.20
C LEU A 349 57.23 -8.78 -20.53
N ILE A 350 58.41 -9.39 -20.57
CA ILE A 350 58.99 -9.96 -21.78
C ILE A 350 59.52 -11.36 -21.46
N TYR A 351 59.10 -12.34 -22.26
CA TYR A 351 59.40 -13.77 -22.10
C TYR A 351 60.02 -14.33 -23.39
N GLY A 352 60.87 -15.34 -23.29
CA GLY A 352 61.20 -16.23 -24.40
C GLY A 352 60.08 -17.24 -24.66
N GLU A 353 60.08 -17.85 -25.83
CA GLU A 353 59.18 -18.97 -26.12
C GLU A 353 59.46 -20.14 -25.14
N GLU A 354 58.40 -20.77 -24.61
CA GLU A 354 58.46 -21.78 -23.54
C GLU A 354 59.04 -21.29 -22.19
N GLU A 355 59.23 -19.98 -22.00
CA GLU A 355 59.60 -19.45 -20.68
C GLU A 355 58.40 -19.48 -19.72
N LEU A 356 58.63 -19.83 -18.46
CA LEU A 356 57.57 -19.89 -17.45
C LEU A 356 57.10 -18.49 -17.06
N ILE A 357 55.81 -18.22 -17.27
CA ILE A 357 55.11 -17.02 -16.79
C ILE A 357 54.58 -17.32 -15.39
N THR A 358 54.86 -16.44 -14.44
CA THR A 358 54.22 -16.46 -13.11
C THR A 358 53.29 -15.28 -12.99
N LEU A 359 51.99 -15.54 -12.91
CA LEU A 359 50.95 -14.53 -12.71
C LEU A 359 50.53 -14.52 -11.23
N GLU A 360 50.64 -13.36 -10.59
CA GLU A 360 50.17 -13.10 -9.24
C GLU A 360 48.95 -12.17 -9.29
N ILE A 361 47.88 -12.54 -8.60
CA ILE A 361 46.60 -11.82 -8.56
C ILE A 361 46.30 -11.48 -7.11
N GLN A 362 45.94 -10.21 -6.86
CA GLN A 362 45.52 -9.71 -5.56
C GLN A 362 44.05 -9.26 -5.63
N PRO A 363 43.25 -9.45 -4.55
CA PRO A 363 43.64 -10.11 -3.30
C PRO A 363 43.80 -11.62 -3.44
N ALA A 364 44.79 -12.18 -2.74
CA ALA A 364 44.95 -13.64 -2.63
C ALA A 364 43.87 -14.25 -1.73
N GLY A 365 43.46 -15.50 -2.03
CA GLY A 365 42.46 -16.25 -1.28
C GLY A 365 41.11 -16.40 -1.98
N GLU A 366 40.81 -15.55 -2.96
CA GLU A 366 39.62 -15.61 -3.82
C GLU A 366 39.84 -16.50 -5.05
N GLU A 367 38.81 -17.15 -5.58
CA GLU A 367 38.91 -18.02 -6.76
C GLU A 367 38.86 -17.20 -8.07
N TYR A 368 39.92 -17.29 -8.88
CA TYR A 368 40.05 -16.64 -10.18
C TYR A 368 40.12 -17.65 -11.31
N SER A 369 39.49 -17.34 -12.45
CA SER A 369 39.66 -18.09 -13.70
C SER A 369 40.54 -17.31 -14.67
N VAL A 370 41.72 -17.85 -14.98
CA VAL A 370 42.72 -17.24 -15.86
C VAL A 370 42.69 -17.96 -17.21
N VAL A 371 42.68 -17.24 -18.32
CA VAL A 371 42.72 -17.78 -19.68
C VAL A 371 43.94 -17.25 -20.40
N TYR A 372 44.76 -18.16 -20.95
CA TYR A 372 45.95 -17.87 -21.74
C TYR A 372 46.16 -18.99 -22.78
N ASP A 373 46.46 -18.65 -24.03
CA ASP A 373 46.59 -19.62 -25.16
C ASP A 373 45.39 -20.56 -25.31
N GLY A 374 44.19 -20.04 -25.07
CA GLY A 374 42.95 -20.83 -25.09
C GLY A 374 42.79 -21.82 -23.93
N GLU A 375 43.81 -22.02 -23.10
CA GLU A 375 43.75 -22.83 -21.89
C GLU A 375 43.18 -22.04 -20.72
N ARG A 376 42.42 -22.72 -19.86
CA ARG A 376 41.81 -22.15 -18.66
C ARG A 376 42.46 -22.73 -17.40
N TYR A 377 42.91 -21.85 -16.52
CA TYR A 377 43.48 -22.17 -15.23
C TYR A 377 42.60 -21.61 -14.11
N THR A 378 42.52 -22.31 -12.99
CA THR A 378 41.86 -21.82 -11.77
C THR A 378 42.94 -21.58 -10.71
N THR A 379 42.86 -20.47 -10.00
CA THR A 379 43.85 -20.11 -8.97
C THR A 379 43.25 -19.28 -7.85
N ASN A 380 43.85 -19.35 -6.66
CA ASN A 380 43.49 -18.51 -5.51
C ASN A 380 44.46 -17.34 -5.30
N GLY A 381 45.11 -16.87 -6.37
CA GLY A 381 46.02 -15.71 -6.35
C GLY A 381 47.39 -15.91 -7.01
N LYS A 382 47.75 -17.12 -7.44
CA LYS A 382 49.01 -17.39 -8.15
C LYS A 382 48.91 -18.56 -9.12
N VAL A 383 49.29 -18.36 -10.37
CA VAL A 383 49.28 -19.40 -11.41
C VAL A 383 50.52 -19.31 -12.28
N GLN A 384 50.95 -20.46 -12.82
CA GLN A 384 52.10 -20.55 -13.71
C GLN A 384 51.73 -21.30 -14.99
N PHE A 385 52.20 -20.81 -16.12
CA PHE A 385 52.03 -21.42 -17.44
C PHE A 385 53.17 -21.02 -18.38
N LEU A 386 53.38 -21.77 -19.47
CA LEU A 386 54.49 -21.55 -20.40
C LEU A 386 54.11 -20.49 -21.45
N ALA A 387 55.04 -19.58 -21.76
CA ALA A 387 54.85 -18.53 -22.76
C ALA A 387 54.76 -19.10 -24.18
N ARG A 388 53.73 -18.66 -24.89
CA ARG A 388 53.39 -19.11 -26.25
C ARG A 388 53.51 -17.94 -27.21
N LYS A 389 54.22 -18.17 -28.32
CA LYS A 389 54.57 -17.13 -29.28
C LYS A 389 53.35 -16.39 -29.87
N GLU A 390 52.26 -17.11 -30.11
CA GLU A 390 51.06 -16.57 -30.74
C GLU A 390 50.14 -15.82 -29.76
N ASP A 391 50.41 -15.89 -28.45
CA ASP A 391 49.53 -15.34 -27.41
C ASP A 391 50.24 -14.38 -26.46
N ASN A 392 49.74 -13.15 -26.44
CA ASN A 392 50.28 -12.05 -25.66
C ASN A 392 49.28 -11.50 -24.62
N ARG A 393 48.09 -12.10 -24.53
CA ARG A 393 46.98 -11.61 -23.70
C ARG A 393 46.57 -12.67 -22.69
N ILE A 394 46.64 -12.30 -21.42
CA ILE A 394 46.13 -13.07 -20.28
C ILE A 394 44.79 -12.43 -19.88
N ILE A 395 43.73 -13.24 -19.80
CA ILE A 395 42.39 -12.79 -19.40
C ILE A 395 42.10 -13.37 -18.02
N ILE A 396 41.69 -12.53 -17.07
CA ILE A 396 41.46 -12.93 -15.68
C ILE A 396 40.00 -12.62 -15.35
N HIS A 397 39.26 -13.65 -14.91
CA HIS A 397 37.87 -13.57 -14.52
C HIS A 397 37.73 -13.72 -13.00
N HIS A 398 36.92 -12.85 -12.39
CA HIS A 398 36.48 -12.94 -11.00
C HIS A 398 35.00 -12.56 -10.94
N GLY A 399 34.11 -13.55 -10.85
CA GLY A 399 32.68 -13.33 -11.04
C GLY A 399 32.36 -12.73 -12.41
N THR A 400 31.76 -11.53 -12.43
CA THR A 400 31.44 -10.74 -13.63
C THR A 400 32.60 -9.90 -14.15
N ARG A 401 33.68 -9.75 -13.37
CA ARG A 401 34.80 -8.85 -13.69
C ARG A 401 35.81 -9.54 -14.59
N VAL A 402 36.32 -8.79 -15.57
CA VAL A 402 37.35 -9.24 -16.51
C VAL A 402 38.51 -8.25 -16.52
N ILE A 403 39.72 -8.75 -16.30
CA ILE A 403 40.96 -7.97 -16.38
C ILE A 403 41.85 -8.56 -17.47
N HIS A 404 42.52 -7.68 -18.19
CA HIS A 404 43.47 -8.05 -19.23
C HIS A 404 44.88 -7.69 -18.79
N GLN A 405 45.79 -8.65 -18.82
CA GLN A 405 47.21 -8.44 -18.65
C GLN A 405 47.92 -8.79 -19.95
N TYR A 406 48.83 -7.92 -20.40
CA TYR A 406 49.55 -8.10 -21.65
C TYR A 406 51.04 -8.37 -21.37
N ILE A 407 51.59 -9.33 -22.11
CA ILE A 407 53.00 -9.72 -22.07
C ILE A 407 53.58 -9.72 -23.49
N HIS A 408 54.90 -9.69 -23.63
CA HIS A 408 55.55 -9.84 -24.92
C HIS A 408 56.35 -11.14 -24.96
N VAL A 409 56.16 -11.96 -26.00
CA VAL A 409 56.95 -13.17 -26.22
C VAL A 409 57.93 -12.92 -27.36
N LYS A 410 59.23 -12.98 -27.06
CA LYS A 410 60.32 -12.75 -28.02
C LYS A 410 60.38 -13.91 -29.02
N ASN A 411 60.56 -13.55 -30.28
CA ASN A 411 60.95 -14.51 -31.31
C ASN A 411 62.48 -14.49 -31.42
N ASP A 412 63.15 -15.57 -31.02
CA ASP A 412 64.62 -15.69 -31.11
C ASP A 412 65.10 -16.11 -32.51
N GLN A 413 64.21 -16.24 -33.49
CA GLN A 413 64.58 -16.50 -34.89
C GLN A 413 65.37 -15.41 -35.66
N PRO A 414 65.41 -14.10 -35.30
CA PRO A 414 66.10 -13.11 -36.14
C PRO A 414 67.63 -13.23 -36.08
N LEU A 415 68.19 -13.92 -35.08
CA LEU A 415 69.63 -14.18 -35.01
C LEU A 415 70.09 -15.13 -36.11
N ASN A 416 69.30 -16.16 -36.45
CA ASN A 416 69.64 -17.10 -37.52
C ASN A 416 69.56 -16.46 -38.91
N ALA A 417 68.62 -15.54 -39.14
CA ALA A 417 68.50 -14.81 -40.40
C ALA A 417 69.68 -13.83 -40.60
N ALA A 418 70.07 -13.10 -39.55
CA ALA A 418 71.23 -12.20 -39.61
C ALA A 418 72.56 -12.98 -39.78
N PHE A 419 72.71 -14.13 -39.11
CA PHE A 419 73.90 -14.99 -39.25
C PHE A 419 73.98 -15.62 -40.65
N SER A 420 72.87 -16.08 -41.21
CA SER A 420 72.83 -16.64 -42.57
C SER A 420 73.11 -15.60 -43.64
N LEU A 421 72.65 -14.36 -43.49
CA LEU A 421 73.02 -13.23 -44.35
C LEU A 421 74.52 -12.87 -44.25
N ALA A 422 75.09 -12.89 -43.05
CA ALA A 422 76.52 -12.65 -42.84
C ALA A 422 77.40 -13.77 -43.45
N ILE A 423 76.99 -15.03 -43.31
CA ILE A 423 77.64 -16.19 -43.95
C ILE A 423 77.51 -16.11 -45.47
N PHE A 424 76.34 -15.79 -46.00
CA PHE A 424 76.13 -15.62 -47.42
C PHE A 424 76.99 -14.47 -47.99
N GLY A 425 77.08 -13.34 -47.28
CA GLY A 425 77.94 -12.22 -47.66
C GLY A 425 79.43 -12.59 -47.68
N THR A 426 79.91 -13.32 -46.67
CA THR A 426 81.31 -13.74 -46.58
C THR A 426 81.68 -14.79 -47.64
N ILE A 427 80.79 -15.74 -47.94
CA ILE A 427 80.99 -16.72 -49.02
C ILE A 427 81.05 -16.00 -50.37
N ASN A 428 80.12 -15.08 -50.66
CA ASN A 428 80.14 -14.32 -51.91
C ASN A 428 81.38 -13.45 -52.05
N TYR A 429 81.82 -12.80 -50.97
CA TYR A 429 83.05 -12.02 -50.96
C TYR A 429 84.29 -12.91 -51.23
N GLY A 430 84.34 -14.11 -50.64
CA GLY A 430 85.38 -15.09 -50.89
C GLY A 430 85.41 -15.59 -52.34
N ILE A 431 84.25 -15.89 -52.92
CA ILE A 431 84.10 -16.29 -54.33
C ILE A 431 84.53 -15.15 -55.26
N PHE A 432 84.11 -13.91 -54.99
CA PHE A 432 84.49 -12.74 -55.78
C PHE A 432 86.00 -12.49 -55.72
N GLY A 433 86.63 -12.65 -54.55
CA GLY A 433 88.08 -12.58 -54.38
C GLY A 433 88.83 -13.68 -55.15
N LEU A 434 88.32 -14.91 -55.17
CA LEU A 434 88.89 -16.02 -55.95
C LEU A 434 88.74 -15.81 -57.45
N ILE A 435 87.58 -15.39 -57.93
CA ILE A 435 87.35 -15.04 -59.34
C ILE A 435 88.31 -13.91 -59.76
N ARG A 436 88.46 -12.86 -58.94
CA ARG A 436 89.40 -11.77 -59.23
C ARG A 436 90.85 -12.25 -59.29
N LYS A 437 91.25 -13.16 -58.41
CA LYS A 437 92.64 -13.68 -58.33
C LYS A 437 92.98 -14.63 -59.47
N TYR A 438 92.05 -15.48 -59.91
CA TYR A 438 92.34 -16.53 -60.89
C TYR A 438 91.92 -16.18 -62.32
N TRP A 439 90.93 -15.30 -62.51
CA TRP A 439 90.34 -15.00 -63.82
C TRP A 439 90.62 -13.58 -64.32
N GLY A 440 91.47 -12.82 -63.62
CA GLY A 440 92.10 -11.63 -64.18
C GLY A 440 91.13 -10.55 -64.66
N PHE A 441 90.05 -10.29 -63.93
CA PHE A 441 89.25 -9.09 -64.16
C PHE A 441 90.02 -7.87 -63.64
N VAL A 442 90.69 -7.17 -64.56
CA VAL A 442 91.16 -5.80 -64.36
C VAL A 442 89.98 -4.87 -64.69
N ALA A 443 89.36 -4.35 -63.64
CA ALA A 443 88.69 -3.06 -63.62
C ALA A 443 88.97 -2.43 -62.25
#